data_AF-A0A9R0TE58-F1
#
_entry.id   AF-A0A9R0TE58-F1
#
_cell.length_a   1.000
_cell.length_b   1.000
_cell.length_c   1.000
_cell.angle_alpha   90.00
_cell.angle_beta   90.00
_cell.angle_gamma   90.00
#
_symmetry.space_group_name_H-M   'P 1'
#
loop_
_entity.id
_entity.type
_entity.pdbx_description
1 polymer ?
#
loop_
_entity_poly.entity_id
_entity_poly.type
_entity_poly.pdbx_seq_one_letter_code
_entity_poly.pdbx_strand_id
1 'polypeptide(L)'
;MRPAAAAAASVLQAPRRALGGMSFVAARCASSSSSSVAAAAAATSYDHVSFVKEIAVTDPPEHLNSLLNVLHARGEKIVSPGAKRGLIPLVVPLSESPQGNLTSLLRWPTAPSGMEMPVVEVRNHGLWLLAKNVNQYIHRILVEADSRAKSGDDLWSAVREDLWSAVGEAGPNIYKRGDLKESQMADLDVYLLKKVGLFPDILERKASRHLEKGDNVSALITSEFYTRDQFPGFGRPFVFNSEVQKRAYLCGHVARAKIMPSLFDFFLPSVYVYS
;
A
#
# COMPACT_ATOMS: atom_id res chain seq x y z
N MET A 1 69.26 -19.26 74.60
CA MET A 1 70.06 -20.48 74.38
C MET A 1 69.92 -20.90 72.91
N ARG A 2 71.05 -21.13 72.23
CA ARG A 2 71.19 -21.81 70.92
C ARG A 2 70.56 -23.23 70.95
N PRO A 3 70.54 -24.01 69.84
CA PRO A 3 70.15 -23.76 68.44
C PRO A 3 69.39 -24.99 67.85
N ALA A 4 69.12 -25.00 66.53
CA ALA A 4 69.26 -26.14 65.57
C ALA A 4 68.33 -25.89 64.36
N ALA A 5 68.83 -25.64 63.14
CA ALA A 5 69.49 -26.58 62.19
C ALA A 5 68.50 -27.65 61.70
N ALA A 6 68.36 -28.01 60.41
CA ALA A 6 69.18 -27.84 59.22
C ALA A 6 68.31 -28.11 57.96
N ALA A 7 68.62 -27.48 56.81
CA ALA A 7 69.09 -28.13 55.56
C ALA A 7 68.00 -28.88 54.74
N ALA A 8 67.97 -28.90 53.41
CA ALA A 8 68.93 -28.62 52.33
C ALA A 8 68.12 -28.25 51.06
N ALA A 9 68.49 -27.20 50.31
CA ALA A 9 69.32 -27.23 49.09
C ALA A 9 68.65 -27.93 47.88
N SER A 10 68.36 -27.16 46.82
CA SER A 10 69.09 -27.21 45.53
C SER A 10 68.40 -28.15 44.53
N VAL A 11 68.28 -27.91 43.22
CA VAL A 11 69.02 -27.05 42.31
C VAL A 11 68.35 -27.09 40.92
N LEU A 12 68.46 -25.97 40.18
CA LEU A 12 68.56 -25.80 38.72
C LEU A 12 67.68 -26.65 37.77
N GLN A 13 66.91 -25.99 36.90
CA GLN A 13 67.27 -25.78 35.48
C GLN A 13 66.10 -25.17 34.69
N ALA A 14 66.26 -23.92 34.26
CA ALA A 14 65.82 -23.49 32.93
C ALA A 14 66.89 -23.92 31.92
N PRO A 15 66.57 -24.17 30.63
CA PRO A 15 66.62 -23.05 29.68
C PRO A 15 65.71 -23.12 28.42
N ARG A 16 65.43 -21.90 27.90
CA ARG A 16 65.42 -21.45 26.48
C ARG A 16 64.25 -21.77 25.53
N ARG A 17 63.53 -20.68 25.22
CA ARG A 17 63.19 -20.06 23.90
C ARG A 17 62.48 -20.88 22.81
N ALA A 18 61.27 -20.42 22.46
CA ALA A 18 60.79 -20.17 21.09
C ALA A 18 59.64 -19.13 21.19
N LEU A 19 59.82 -17.87 20.76
CA LEU A 19 59.41 -17.33 19.45
C LEU A 19 58.06 -17.88 18.94
N GLY A 20 57.02 -17.07 19.01
CA GLY A 20 55.76 -17.36 18.32
C GLY A 20 54.57 -16.50 18.74
N GLY A 21 54.38 -15.39 18.03
CA GLY A 21 53.09 -14.86 17.61
C GLY A 21 51.97 -14.69 18.66
N MET A 22 51.71 -13.44 19.02
CA MET A 22 50.39 -13.03 19.50
C MET A 22 49.34 -13.29 18.40
N SER A 23 48.23 -13.93 18.75
CA SER A 23 46.95 -13.57 18.13
C SER A 23 45.80 -13.89 19.07
N PHE A 24 45.15 -12.82 19.50
CA PHE A 24 43.95 -12.82 20.30
C PHE A 24 42.81 -13.42 19.46
N VAL A 25 42.27 -14.57 19.87
CA VAL A 25 41.03 -15.10 19.30
C VAL A 25 39.88 -14.28 19.89
N ALA A 26 39.58 -13.15 19.25
CA ALA A 26 38.36 -12.42 19.45
C ALA A 26 37.20 -13.22 18.83
N ALA A 27 36.24 -13.60 19.66
CA ALA A 27 34.97 -14.17 19.25
C ALA A 27 34.25 -13.17 18.32
N ARG A 28 34.25 -13.46 17.01
CA ARG A 28 33.43 -12.76 16.03
C ARG A 28 32.07 -13.46 15.97
N CYS A 29 31.13 -12.98 16.76
CA CYS A 29 29.72 -13.33 16.61
C CYS A 29 29.15 -12.58 15.39
N ALA A 30 28.43 -13.34 14.58
CA ALA A 30 27.99 -13.03 13.23
C ALA A 30 26.96 -11.89 13.14
N SER A 31 27.19 -10.95 12.23
CA SER A 31 26.14 -10.20 11.53
C SER A 31 25.45 -11.14 10.53
N SER A 32 24.43 -11.86 10.99
CA SER A 32 23.64 -12.81 10.19
C SER A 32 22.15 -12.42 10.07
N SER A 33 21.76 -11.30 10.68
CA SER A 33 20.37 -10.82 10.70
C SER A 33 19.94 -10.15 9.40
N SER A 34 20.87 -9.55 8.63
CA SER A 34 20.53 -8.90 7.35
C SER A 34 20.43 -9.91 6.20
N SER A 35 21.26 -10.95 6.20
CA SER A 35 21.26 -11.98 5.14
C SER A 35 20.08 -12.95 5.26
N SER A 36 19.64 -13.27 6.46
CA SER A 36 18.48 -14.15 6.69
C SER A 36 17.15 -13.51 6.32
N VAL A 37 16.97 -12.21 6.61
CA VAL A 37 15.75 -11.47 6.22
C VAL A 37 15.69 -11.24 4.72
N ALA A 38 16.81 -10.88 4.08
CA ALA A 38 16.89 -10.74 2.63
C ALA A 38 16.66 -12.09 1.91
N ALA A 39 17.18 -13.20 2.44
CA ALA A 39 16.94 -14.54 1.90
C ALA A 39 15.49 -15.00 2.07
N ALA A 40 14.84 -14.67 3.20
CA ALA A 40 13.43 -14.96 3.44
C ALA A 40 12.51 -14.12 2.54
N ALA A 41 12.80 -12.83 2.35
CA ALA A 41 12.10 -11.96 1.41
C ALA A 41 12.28 -12.45 -0.05
N ALA A 42 13.49 -12.87 -0.42
CA ALA A 42 13.75 -13.45 -1.74
C ALA A 42 12.99 -14.77 -1.95
N ALA A 43 13.01 -15.67 -0.96
CA ALA A 43 12.28 -16.94 -1.01
C ALA A 43 10.76 -16.75 -1.11
N THR A 44 10.18 -15.87 -0.29
CA THR A 44 8.74 -15.54 -0.37
C THR A 44 8.39 -14.90 -1.70
N SER A 45 9.25 -14.04 -2.26
CA SER A 45 9.01 -13.42 -3.57
C SER A 45 9.04 -14.45 -4.72
N TYR A 46 9.95 -15.43 -4.64
CA TYR A 46 10.02 -16.55 -5.59
C TYR A 46 8.74 -17.40 -5.53
N ASP A 47 8.22 -17.68 -4.34
CA ASP A 47 6.97 -18.42 -4.18
C ASP A 47 5.79 -17.71 -4.85
N HIS A 48 5.70 -16.38 -4.73
CA HIS A 48 4.63 -15.61 -5.38
C HIS A 48 4.74 -15.60 -6.91
N VAL A 49 5.95 -15.40 -7.45
CA VAL A 49 6.17 -15.39 -8.90
C VAL A 49 5.87 -16.75 -9.52
N SER A 50 6.35 -17.84 -8.89
CA SER A 50 6.08 -19.21 -9.34
C SER A 50 4.59 -19.53 -9.23
N PHE A 51 3.94 -19.16 -8.12
CA PHE A 51 2.50 -19.37 -7.94
C PHE A 51 1.68 -18.69 -9.04
N VAL A 52 2.00 -17.44 -9.40
CA VAL A 52 1.27 -16.72 -10.44
C VAL A 52 1.45 -17.40 -11.81
N LYS A 53 2.67 -17.82 -12.14
CA LYS A 53 2.94 -18.53 -13.40
C LYS A 53 2.22 -19.87 -13.47
N GLU A 54 2.33 -20.67 -12.40
CA GLU A 54 1.90 -22.07 -12.41
C GLU A 54 0.41 -22.24 -12.11
N ILE A 55 -0.13 -21.46 -11.17
CA ILE A 55 -1.49 -21.63 -10.66
C ILE A 55 -2.44 -20.56 -11.20
N ALA A 56 -1.97 -19.32 -11.39
CA ALA A 56 -2.78 -18.29 -12.03
C ALA A 56 -2.72 -18.34 -13.56
N VAL A 57 -1.78 -19.10 -14.16
CA VAL A 57 -1.61 -19.25 -15.62
C VAL A 57 -1.59 -17.87 -16.30
N THR A 58 -0.87 -16.94 -15.69
CA THR A 58 -0.74 -15.55 -16.15
C THR A 58 0.71 -15.13 -15.95
N ASP A 59 1.21 -14.22 -16.77
CA ASP A 59 2.52 -13.63 -16.52
C ASP A 59 2.50 -12.82 -15.22
N PRO A 60 3.53 -12.95 -14.37
CA PRO A 60 3.62 -12.19 -13.14
C PRO A 60 3.74 -10.69 -13.46
N PRO A 61 3.08 -9.80 -12.69
CA PRO A 61 3.19 -8.37 -12.91
C PRO A 61 4.65 -7.90 -12.74
N GLU A 62 5.02 -6.89 -13.52
CA GLU A 62 6.29 -6.22 -13.33
C GLU A 62 6.41 -5.66 -11.91
N HIS A 63 7.61 -5.71 -11.35
CA HIS A 63 7.94 -5.18 -10.03
C HIS A 63 7.15 -5.78 -8.84
N LEU A 64 6.60 -6.99 -8.98
CA LEU A 64 5.93 -7.70 -7.88
C LEU A 64 6.82 -7.84 -6.62
N ASN A 65 8.10 -8.14 -6.79
CA ASN A 65 9.04 -8.26 -5.68
C ASN A 65 9.25 -6.91 -4.96
N SER A 66 9.35 -5.82 -5.73
CA SER A 66 9.41 -4.46 -5.18
C SER A 66 8.14 -4.13 -4.41
N LEU A 67 6.96 -4.54 -4.90
CA LEU A 67 5.70 -4.36 -4.17
C LEU A 67 5.71 -5.11 -2.83
N LEU A 68 6.11 -6.38 -2.79
CA LEU A 68 6.19 -7.16 -1.55
C LEU A 68 7.11 -6.50 -0.52
N ASN A 69 8.28 -6.03 -0.95
CA ASN A 69 9.22 -5.31 -0.08
C ASN A 69 8.61 -4.01 0.44
N VAL A 70 7.91 -3.25 -0.42
CA VAL A 70 7.22 -2.01 -0.05
C VAL A 70 6.13 -2.28 0.98
N LEU A 71 5.32 -3.33 0.79
CA LEU A 71 4.26 -3.71 1.73
C LEU A 71 4.86 -4.10 3.09
N HIS A 72 5.95 -4.86 3.09
CA HIS A 72 6.70 -5.19 4.29
C HIS A 72 7.26 -3.95 5.00
N ALA A 73 7.85 -3.00 4.25
CA ALA A 73 8.35 -1.74 4.78
C ALA A 73 7.24 -0.85 5.36
N ARG A 74 6.00 -0.97 4.87
CA ARG A 74 4.81 -0.31 5.48
C ARG A 74 4.35 -0.97 6.79
N GLY A 75 4.99 -2.07 7.20
CA GLY A 75 4.61 -2.85 8.37
C GLY A 75 3.50 -3.86 8.12
N GLU A 76 3.19 -4.19 6.87
CA GLU A 76 2.26 -5.26 6.54
C GLU A 76 2.97 -6.63 6.63
N LYS A 77 2.24 -7.65 7.08
CA LYS A 77 2.79 -9.01 7.21
C LYS A 77 2.64 -9.74 5.88
N ILE A 78 3.73 -10.21 5.29
CA ILE A 78 3.68 -11.00 4.05
C ILE A 78 2.97 -12.34 4.30
N VAL A 79 2.04 -12.68 3.40
CA VAL A 79 1.21 -13.88 3.46
C VAL A 79 1.59 -14.80 2.30
N SER A 80 1.57 -16.12 2.51
CA SER A 80 1.84 -17.07 1.44
C SER A 80 0.73 -17.04 0.38
N PRO A 81 1.06 -17.10 -0.93
CA PRO A 81 0.06 -17.11 -2.01
C PRO A 81 -0.87 -18.34 -1.95
N GLY A 82 -0.44 -19.41 -1.27
CA GLY A 82 -1.22 -20.63 -1.04
C GLY A 82 -2.21 -20.53 0.13
N ALA A 83 -2.17 -19.47 0.94
CA ALA A 83 -3.06 -19.26 2.08
C ALA A 83 -4.47 -18.79 1.66
N LYS A 84 -5.13 -19.59 0.82
CA LYS A 84 -6.44 -19.26 0.20
C LYS A 84 -7.67 -19.72 0.98
N ARG A 85 -7.49 -20.31 2.16
CA ARG A 85 -8.62 -20.83 2.95
C ARG A 85 -9.55 -19.68 3.35
N GLY A 86 -10.82 -19.77 2.94
CA GLY A 86 -11.82 -18.73 3.21
C GLY A 86 -11.73 -17.49 2.31
N LEU A 87 -10.85 -17.49 1.31
CA LEU A 87 -10.70 -16.38 0.36
C LEU A 87 -11.43 -16.65 -0.96
N ILE A 88 -11.74 -15.58 -1.68
CA ILE A 88 -12.29 -15.64 -3.03
C ILE A 88 -11.27 -16.33 -3.95
N PRO A 89 -11.62 -17.37 -4.72
CA PRO A 89 -10.65 -18.21 -5.45
C PRO A 89 -9.70 -17.47 -6.40
N LEU A 90 -10.19 -16.36 -6.97
CA LEU A 90 -9.47 -15.51 -7.91
C LEU A 90 -8.41 -14.62 -7.25
N VAL A 91 -8.41 -14.54 -5.92
CA VAL A 91 -7.48 -13.69 -5.18
C VAL A 91 -6.18 -14.44 -4.91
N VAL A 92 -5.06 -13.75 -5.09
CA VAL A 92 -3.72 -14.21 -4.70
C VAL A 92 -3.23 -13.28 -3.59
N PRO A 93 -3.19 -13.75 -2.33
CA PRO A 93 -2.80 -12.91 -1.21
C PRO A 93 -1.33 -12.48 -1.30
N LEU A 94 -1.03 -11.25 -0.88
CA LEU A 94 0.33 -10.71 -0.79
C LEU A 94 0.71 -10.38 0.65
N SER A 95 -0.11 -9.57 1.31
CA SER A 95 0.16 -9.11 2.68
C SER A 95 -1.13 -8.85 3.46
N GLU A 96 -1.02 -8.95 4.76
CA GLU A 96 -2.07 -8.61 5.72
C GLU A 96 -1.70 -7.29 6.41
N SER A 97 -2.62 -6.34 6.33
CA SER A 97 -2.52 -5.06 7.04
C SER A 97 -2.72 -5.26 8.55
N PRO A 98 -2.22 -4.34 9.39
CA PRO A 98 -2.48 -4.39 10.84
C PRO A 98 -3.97 -4.37 11.23
N GLN A 99 -4.85 -3.93 10.31
CA GLN A 99 -6.30 -3.91 10.50
C GLN A 99 -6.97 -5.26 10.17
N GLY A 100 -6.22 -6.25 9.68
CA GLY A 100 -6.73 -7.55 9.26
C GLY A 100 -7.27 -7.59 7.83
N ASN A 101 -7.18 -6.49 7.06
CA ASN A 101 -7.49 -6.50 5.63
C ASN A 101 -6.32 -7.08 4.85
N LEU A 102 -6.61 -7.77 3.74
CA LEU A 102 -5.62 -8.48 2.94
C LEU A 102 -5.35 -7.77 1.61
N THR A 103 -4.15 -7.22 1.45
CA THR A 103 -3.68 -6.72 0.16
C THR A 103 -3.35 -7.92 -0.74
N SER A 104 -3.93 -7.95 -1.93
CA SER A 104 -3.87 -9.11 -2.82
C SER A 104 -3.85 -8.71 -4.29
N LEU A 105 -3.39 -9.62 -5.16
CA LEU A 105 -3.63 -9.53 -6.60
C LEU A 105 -4.95 -10.21 -6.94
N LEU A 106 -5.68 -9.66 -7.91
CA LEU A 106 -6.87 -10.29 -8.46
C LEU A 106 -6.53 -10.92 -9.82
N ARG A 107 -6.59 -12.25 -9.88
CA ARG A 107 -6.62 -12.96 -11.17
C ARG A 107 -7.94 -12.64 -11.83
N TRP A 108 -7.91 -11.98 -12.99
CA TRP A 108 -9.11 -11.57 -13.69
C TRP A 108 -9.29 -12.35 -15.00
N PRO A 109 -10.14 -13.39 -15.03
CA PRO A 109 -10.25 -14.28 -16.20
C PRO A 109 -10.82 -13.59 -17.44
N THR A 110 -11.63 -12.54 -17.25
CA THR A 110 -12.29 -11.78 -18.31
C THR A 110 -11.71 -10.36 -18.45
N ALA A 111 -10.42 -10.20 -18.14
CA ALA A 111 -9.77 -8.91 -18.28
C ALA A 111 -9.80 -8.44 -19.75
N PRO A 112 -10.09 -7.15 -20.01
CA PRO A 112 -9.90 -6.58 -21.34
C PRO A 112 -8.45 -6.73 -21.81
N SER A 113 -8.26 -6.87 -23.11
CA SER A 113 -6.92 -6.97 -23.70
C SER A 113 -6.04 -5.78 -23.30
N GLY A 114 -4.85 -6.06 -22.79
CA GLY A 114 -3.88 -5.05 -22.36
C GLY A 114 -4.03 -4.57 -20.91
N MET A 115 -4.92 -5.17 -20.12
CA MET A 115 -5.05 -4.89 -18.69
C MET A 115 -4.27 -5.90 -17.84
N GLU A 116 -3.38 -5.41 -16.98
CA GLU A 116 -2.63 -6.25 -16.03
C GLU A 116 -3.48 -6.68 -14.84
N MET A 117 -2.94 -7.56 -13.99
CA MET A 117 -3.60 -7.97 -12.75
C MET A 117 -3.71 -6.79 -11.76
N PRO A 118 -4.93 -6.41 -11.34
CA PRO A 118 -5.11 -5.32 -10.41
C PRO A 118 -4.76 -5.70 -8.98
N VAL A 119 -4.34 -4.67 -8.24
CA VAL A 119 -4.11 -4.75 -6.80
C VAL A 119 -5.42 -4.41 -6.09
N VAL A 120 -5.87 -5.32 -5.24
CA VAL A 120 -7.12 -5.22 -4.51
C VAL A 120 -6.88 -5.41 -3.01
N GLU A 121 -7.77 -4.84 -2.21
CA GLU A 121 -7.88 -5.10 -0.78
C GLU A 121 -9.09 -5.99 -0.54
N VAL A 122 -8.87 -7.15 0.09
CA VAL A 122 -9.93 -8.01 0.60
C VAL A 122 -10.30 -7.52 1.99
N ARG A 123 -11.57 -7.17 2.16
CA ARG A 123 -12.16 -6.82 3.46
C ARG A 123 -13.17 -7.91 3.86
N ASN A 124 -13.72 -7.80 5.08
CA ASN A 124 -14.77 -8.71 5.56
C ASN A 124 -15.94 -8.85 4.58
N HIS A 125 -16.29 -7.75 3.88
CA HIS A 125 -17.38 -7.72 2.92
C HIS A 125 -16.91 -7.12 1.59
N GLY A 126 -16.33 -7.97 0.75
CA GLY A 126 -16.04 -7.65 -0.65
C GLY A 126 -14.60 -7.25 -0.94
N LEU A 127 -14.38 -6.90 -2.21
CA LEU A 127 -13.10 -6.54 -2.78
C LEU A 127 -13.08 -5.06 -3.12
N TRP A 128 -12.05 -4.37 -2.68
CA TRP A 128 -11.81 -2.97 -2.97
C TRP A 128 -10.66 -2.84 -3.95
N LEU A 129 -10.91 -2.23 -5.11
CA LEU A 129 -9.86 -1.97 -6.08
C LEU A 129 -8.95 -0.85 -5.59
N LEU A 130 -7.67 -1.16 -5.38
CA LEU A 130 -6.66 -0.18 -4.96
C LEU A 130 -5.96 0.46 -6.15
N ALA A 131 -5.58 -0.34 -7.15
CA ALA A 131 -4.94 0.13 -8.37
C ALA A 131 -5.15 -0.87 -9.51
N LYS A 132 -5.08 -0.38 -10.76
CA LYS A 132 -5.21 -1.25 -11.94
C LYS A 132 -4.00 -2.17 -12.14
N ASN A 133 -2.82 -1.70 -11.75
CA ASN A 133 -1.54 -2.37 -11.95
C ASN A 133 -0.66 -2.19 -10.70
N VAL A 134 0.34 -3.06 -10.54
CA VAL A 134 1.33 -2.98 -9.45
C VAL A 134 2.11 -1.66 -9.49
N ASN A 135 2.55 -1.23 -10.68
CA ASN A 135 3.32 -0.01 -10.87
C ASN A 135 2.55 1.24 -10.40
N GLN A 136 1.26 1.32 -10.72
CA GLN A 136 0.40 2.42 -10.25
C GLN A 136 0.27 2.43 -8.73
N TYR A 137 0.17 1.26 -8.10
CA TYR A 137 0.06 1.16 -6.65
C TYR A 137 1.35 1.55 -5.94
N ILE A 138 2.51 1.06 -6.42
CA ILE A 138 3.81 1.47 -5.89
C ILE A 138 3.96 2.99 -6.03
N HIS A 139 3.77 3.55 -7.24
CA HIS A 139 3.87 4.98 -7.50
C HIS A 139 3.00 5.79 -6.51
N ARG A 140 1.74 5.38 -6.32
CA ARG A 140 0.84 6.02 -5.35
C ARG A 140 1.43 6.02 -3.92
N ILE A 141 1.93 4.88 -3.44
CA ILE A 141 2.55 4.77 -2.11
C ILE A 141 3.73 5.75 -1.98
N LEU A 142 4.58 5.83 -3.02
CA LEU A 142 5.75 6.71 -3.01
C LEU A 142 5.35 8.19 -2.96
N VAL A 143 4.37 8.60 -3.76
CA VAL A 143 3.91 9.99 -3.79
C VAL A 143 3.23 10.36 -2.47
N GLU A 144 2.43 9.46 -1.89
CA GLU A 144 1.80 9.69 -0.58
C GLU A 144 2.86 9.89 0.51
N ALA A 145 3.91 9.06 0.55
CA ALA A 145 5.02 9.20 1.50
C ALA A 145 5.84 10.48 1.27
N ASP A 146 6.05 10.90 0.02
CA ASP A 146 6.74 12.16 -0.30
C ASP A 146 5.91 13.40 0.08
N SER A 147 4.57 13.33 -0.07
CA SER A 147 3.67 14.41 0.35
C SER A 147 3.71 14.64 1.88
N ARG A 148 3.83 13.55 2.66
CA ARG A 148 3.90 13.57 4.12
C ARG A 148 5.26 14.01 4.66
N ALA A 149 6.30 14.02 3.83
CA ALA A 149 7.64 14.46 4.21
C ALA A 149 7.69 15.92 4.72
N LYS A 150 6.67 16.74 4.40
CA LYS A 150 6.54 18.12 4.89
C LYS A 150 6.10 18.20 6.36
N SER A 151 5.58 17.12 6.94
CA SER A 151 4.95 17.10 8.27
C SER A 151 5.93 17.09 9.46
N GLY A 152 7.24 16.88 9.23
CA GLY A 152 8.26 16.89 10.29
C GLY A 152 8.14 15.79 11.33
N ASP A 153 7.36 14.73 11.05
CA ASP A 153 7.12 13.62 11.98
C ASP A 153 8.25 12.59 11.89
N ASP A 154 9.02 12.44 12.98
CA ASP A 154 10.24 11.62 13.03
C ASP A 154 9.96 10.14 12.75
N LEU A 155 8.80 9.63 13.17
CA LEU A 155 8.43 8.22 12.99
C LEU A 155 8.24 7.86 11.51
N TRP A 156 7.64 8.76 10.73
CA TRP A 156 7.42 8.57 9.30
C TRP A 156 8.70 8.75 8.47
N SER A 157 9.72 9.39 9.03
CA SER A 157 10.99 9.61 8.34
C SER A 157 11.76 8.30 8.10
N ALA A 158 11.79 7.41 9.10
CA ALA A 158 12.44 6.11 9.01
C ALA A 158 11.72 5.18 8.02
N VAL A 159 10.40 5.04 8.17
CA VAL A 159 9.57 4.23 7.25
C VAL A 159 9.71 4.72 5.82
N ARG A 160 9.82 6.03 5.59
CA ARG A 160 10.02 6.60 4.24
C ARG A 160 11.34 6.16 3.61
N GLU A 161 12.46 6.20 4.33
CA GLU A 161 13.73 5.76 3.77
C GLU A 161 13.72 4.24 3.54
N ASP A 162 13.08 3.47 4.43
CA ASP A 162 12.88 2.03 4.26
C ASP A 162 12.04 1.72 3.01
N LEU A 163 11.00 2.50 2.73
CA LEU A 163 10.20 2.37 1.51
C LEU A 163 11.06 2.56 0.26
N TRP A 164 11.98 3.53 0.25
CA TRP A 164 12.77 3.83 -0.95
C TRP A 164 13.81 2.73 -1.19
N SER A 165 14.40 2.23 -0.11
CA SER A 165 15.27 1.06 -0.13
C SER A 165 14.52 -0.19 -0.63
N ALA A 166 13.26 -0.36 -0.18
CA ALA A 166 12.44 -1.52 -0.51
C ALA A 166 12.05 -1.62 -2.00
N VAL A 167 11.80 -0.49 -2.68
CA VAL A 167 11.49 -0.51 -4.12
C VAL A 167 12.70 -0.98 -4.94
N GLY A 168 13.91 -0.66 -4.46
CA GLY A 168 15.18 -1.03 -5.10
C GLY A 168 15.40 -0.31 -6.43
N GLU A 169 16.04 -1.00 -7.38
CA GLU A 169 16.45 -0.45 -8.67
C GLU A 169 15.29 0.06 -9.55
N ALA A 170 14.07 -0.46 -9.33
CA ALA A 170 12.89 -0.01 -10.06
C ALA A 170 12.38 1.38 -9.62
N GLY A 171 12.78 1.84 -8.43
CA GLY A 171 12.25 3.06 -7.82
C GLY A 171 12.40 4.31 -8.67
N PRO A 172 13.62 4.63 -9.16
CA PRO A 172 13.85 5.82 -9.98
C PRO A 172 13.07 5.87 -11.30
N ASN A 173 12.70 4.70 -11.84
CA ASN A 173 11.88 4.60 -13.05
C ASN A 173 10.38 4.80 -12.75
N ILE A 174 9.93 4.42 -11.55
CA ILE A 174 8.53 4.52 -11.14
C ILE A 174 8.21 5.94 -10.64
N TYR A 175 9.00 6.48 -9.71
CA TYR A 175 8.79 7.82 -9.15
C TYR A 175 10.11 8.43 -8.68
N LYS A 176 10.36 9.70 -9.02
CA LYS A 176 11.52 10.45 -8.55
C LYS A 176 11.14 11.25 -7.31
N ARG A 177 11.92 11.10 -6.24
CA ARG A 177 11.71 11.82 -4.98
C ARG A 177 11.70 13.33 -5.24
N GLY A 178 10.66 14.02 -4.78
CA GLY A 178 10.48 15.45 -5.00
C GLY A 178 9.71 15.83 -6.27
N ASP A 179 9.40 14.89 -7.17
CA ASP A 179 8.69 15.18 -8.42
C ASP A 179 7.29 15.77 -8.18
N LEU A 180 6.61 15.39 -7.09
CA LEU A 180 5.36 16.02 -6.68
C LEU A 180 5.53 17.54 -6.47
N LYS A 181 6.62 18.00 -5.85
CA LYS A 181 6.88 19.43 -5.64
C LYS A 181 7.30 20.12 -6.93
N GLU A 182 8.12 19.47 -7.73
CA GLU A 182 8.59 19.98 -9.02
C GLU A 182 7.45 20.14 -10.03
N SER A 183 6.45 19.27 -9.97
CA SER A 183 5.28 19.31 -10.85
C SER A 183 4.36 20.52 -10.66
N GLN A 184 4.56 21.31 -9.59
CA GLN A 184 3.76 22.49 -9.22
C GLN A 184 2.23 22.25 -9.17
N MET A 185 1.81 21.00 -8.97
CA MET A 185 0.38 20.68 -8.89
C MET A 185 -0.22 21.13 -7.56
N ALA A 186 -1.45 21.65 -7.63
CA ALA A 186 -2.14 22.25 -6.48
C ALA A 186 -2.48 21.23 -5.37
N ASP A 187 -2.64 19.95 -5.71
CA ASP A 187 -3.10 18.91 -4.79
C ASP A 187 -2.51 17.53 -5.18
N LEU A 188 -2.32 16.68 -4.17
CA LEU A 188 -1.87 15.29 -4.30
C LEU A 188 -2.79 14.50 -5.23
N ASP A 189 -4.10 14.64 -5.03
CA ASP A 189 -5.10 13.92 -5.82
C ASP A 189 -5.05 14.31 -7.31
N VAL A 190 -4.73 15.57 -7.61
CA VAL A 190 -4.60 16.06 -8.99
C VAL A 190 -3.34 15.48 -9.64
N TYR A 191 -2.24 15.35 -8.88
CA TYR A 191 -1.04 14.69 -9.34
C TYR A 191 -1.29 13.23 -9.68
N LEU A 192 -1.90 12.47 -8.76
CA LEU A 192 -2.18 11.06 -8.96
C LEU A 192 -3.04 10.82 -10.21
N LEU A 193 -4.13 11.58 -10.37
CA LEU A 193 -5.03 11.44 -11.53
C LEU A 193 -4.39 11.82 -12.87
N LYS A 194 -3.43 12.75 -12.89
CA LYS A 194 -2.79 13.23 -14.13
C LYS A 194 -1.53 12.46 -14.52
N LYS A 195 -0.71 12.05 -13.54
CA LYS A 195 0.62 11.47 -13.76
C LYS A 195 0.66 9.96 -13.58
N VAL A 196 -0.15 9.42 -12.67
CA VAL A 196 -0.08 8.01 -12.29
C VAL A 196 -1.19 7.20 -12.94
N GLY A 197 -2.43 7.61 -12.72
CA GLY A 197 -3.59 6.89 -13.22
C GLY A 197 -4.87 7.19 -12.44
N LEU A 198 -5.95 6.51 -12.82
CA LEU A 198 -7.24 6.66 -12.16
C LEU A 198 -7.35 5.71 -10.98
N PHE A 199 -7.76 6.28 -9.84
CA PHE A 199 -7.97 5.54 -8.60
C PHE A 199 -9.43 5.70 -8.14
N PRO A 200 -10.13 4.60 -7.80
CA PRO A 200 -11.52 4.63 -7.35
C PRO A 200 -11.77 5.62 -6.21
N ASP A 201 -11.00 5.52 -5.14
CA ASP A 201 -11.15 6.34 -3.93
C ASP A 201 -10.86 7.83 -4.16
N ILE A 202 -9.93 8.15 -5.07
CA ILE A 202 -9.60 9.55 -5.40
C ILE A 202 -10.74 10.20 -6.19
N LEU A 203 -11.36 9.48 -7.13
CA LEU A 203 -12.53 9.98 -7.86
C LEU A 203 -13.71 10.20 -6.92
N GLU A 204 -13.95 9.26 -6.00
CA GLU A 204 -14.98 9.38 -4.97
C GLU A 204 -14.73 10.58 -4.05
N ARG A 205 -13.48 10.76 -3.60
CA ARG A 205 -13.09 11.92 -2.77
C ARG A 205 -13.25 13.22 -3.53
N LYS A 206 -12.89 13.27 -4.82
CA LYS A 206 -13.04 14.46 -5.66
C LYS A 206 -14.51 14.84 -5.85
N ALA A 207 -15.37 13.87 -6.18
CA ALA A 207 -16.81 14.10 -6.30
C ALA A 207 -17.42 14.57 -4.96
N SER A 208 -17.01 13.96 -3.84
CA SER A 208 -17.46 14.36 -2.50
C SER A 208 -17.07 15.80 -2.16
N ARG A 209 -15.82 16.21 -2.48
CA ARG A 209 -15.36 17.59 -2.31
C ARG A 209 -16.15 18.60 -3.15
N HIS A 210 -16.61 18.23 -4.35
CA HIS A 210 -17.50 19.09 -5.14
C HIS A 210 -18.88 19.27 -4.47
N LEU A 211 -19.46 18.19 -3.93
CA LEU A 211 -20.71 18.25 -3.17
C LEU A 211 -20.59 19.13 -1.93
N GLU A 212 -19.50 19.00 -1.17
CA GLU A 212 -19.23 19.80 0.03
C GLU A 212 -19.13 21.30 -0.29
N LYS A 213 -18.63 21.66 -1.47
CA LYS A 213 -18.57 23.04 -1.97
C LYS A 213 -19.89 23.55 -2.54
N GLY A 214 -20.92 22.71 -2.61
CA GLY A 214 -22.20 23.01 -3.25
C GLY A 214 -22.17 22.96 -4.78
N ASP A 215 -21.07 22.50 -5.39
CA ASP A 215 -20.92 22.34 -6.83
C ASP A 215 -21.47 20.97 -7.27
N ASN A 216 -22.80 20.90 -7.34
CA ASN A 216 -23.51 19.67 -7.70
C ASN A 216 -23.22 19.22 -9.14
N VAL A 217 -23.00 20.15 -10.07
CA VAL A 217 -22.76 19.82 -11.48
C VAL A 217 -21.41 19.12 -11.63
N SER A 218 -20.35 19.67 -11.06
CA SER A 218 -19.03 19.01 -11.11
C SER A 218 -19.01 17.69 -10.37
N ALA A 219 -19.77 17.55 -9.27
CA ALA A 219 -19.92 16.29 -8.58
C ALA A 219 -20.55 15.21 -9.46
N LEU A 220 -21.66 15.54 -10.14
CA LEU A 220 -22.36 14.64 -11.06
C LEU A 220 -21.50 14.27 -12.26
N ILE A 221 -20.80 15.23 -12.88
CA ILE A 221 -19.88 14.95 -14.00
C ILE A 221 -18.77 14.00 -13.56
N THR A 222 -18.21 14.22 -12.36
CA THR A 222 -17.14 13.37 -11.83
C THR A 222 -17.65 11.95 -11.53
N SER A 223 -18.86 11.82 -10.96
CA SER A 223 -19.45 10.51 -10.65
C SER A 223 -19.90 9.75 -11.90
N GLU A 224 -20.40 10.43 -12.92
CA GLU A 224 -20.73 9.84 -14.22
C GLU A 224 -19.45 9.38 -14.94
N PHE A 225 -18.41 10.21 -14.96
CA PHE A 225 -17.10 9.83 -15.50
C PHE A 225 -16.56 8.56 -14.85
N TYR A 226 -16.75 8.41 -13.53
CA TYR A 226 -16.34 7.22 -12.78
C TYR A 226 -17.08 5.94 -13.23
N THR A 227 -18.34 6.03 -13.66
CA THR A 227 -19.15 4.88 -14.14
C THR A 227 -18.87 4.39 -15.55
N ARG A 228 -18.05 5.12 -16.32
CA ARG A 228 -17.66 4.69 -17.67
C ARG A 228 -16.73 3.48 -17.60
N ASP A 229 -16.04 3.16 -18.68
CA ASP A 229 -15.13 2.00 -18.77
C ASP A 229 -13.79 2.20 -18.01
N GLN A 230 -13.81 3.01 -16.94
CA GLN A 230 -12.61 3.27 -16.14
C GLN A 230 -12.21 2.07 -15.30
N PHE A 231 -13.18 1.32 -14.75
CA PHE A 231 -12.93 0.16 -13.90
C PHE A 231 -13.85 -1.00 -14.28
N PRO A 232 -13.55 -1.72 -15.38
CA PRO A 232 -14.41 -2.81 -15.83
C PRO A 232 -14.56 -3.88 -14.74
N GLY A 233 -15.73 -4.54 -14.68
CA GLY A 233 -15.97 -5.62 -13.71
C GLY A 233 -16.18 -5.17 -12.25
N PHE A 234 -15.98 -3.90 -11.90
CA PHE A 234 -16.23 -3.39 -10.55
C PHE A 234 -17.57 -2.64 -10.48
N GLY A 235 -18.43 -3.02 -9.53
CA GLY A 235 -19.75 -2.40 -9.33
C GLY A 235 -19.73 -1.10 -8.50
N ARG A 236 -18.65 -0.84 -7.75
CA ARG A 236 -18.52 0.32 -6.86
C ARG A 236 -18.78 1.68 -7.55
N PRO A 237 -18.32 1.94 -8.79
CA PRO A 237 -18.61 3.19 -9.47
C PRO A 237 -20.10 3.48 -9.62
N PHE A 238 -20.91 2.46 -9.96
CA PHE A 238 -22.36 2.60 -10.14
C PHE A 238 -23.07 2.89 -8.83
N VAL A 239 -22.68 2.17 -7.76
CA VAL A 239 -23.20 2.42 -6.41
C VAL A 239 -22.91 3.85 -6.00
N PHE A 240 -21.66 4.30 -6.13
CA PHE A 240 -21.27 5.65 -5.76
C PHE A 240 -22.00 6.73 -6.58
N ASN A 241 -22.16 6.54 -7.89
CA ASN A 241 -22.89 7.47 -8.73
C ASN A 241 -24.35 7.62 -8.29
N SER A 242 -25.01 6.52 -7.92
CA SER A 242 -26.37 6.56 -7.37
C SER A 242 -26.45 7.32 -6.04
N GLU A 243 -25.43 7.19 -5.17
CA GLU A 243 -25.32 7.92 -3.91
C GLU A 243 -25.16 9.43 -4.16
N VAL A 244 -24.31 9.82 -5.11
CA VAL A 244 -24.10 11.23 -5.51
C VAL A 244 -25.39 11.83 -6.07
N GLN A 245 -26.07 11.13 -6.98
CA GLN A 245 -27.34 11.59 -7.55
C GLN A 245 -28.41 11.80 -6.47
N LYS A 246 -28.53 10.84 -5.54
CA LYS A 246 -29.45 10.97 -4.40
C LYS A 246 -29.13 12.19 -3.54
N ARG A 247 -27.85 12.43 -3.22
CA ARG A 247 -27.41 13.58 -2.42
C ARG A 247 -27.63 14.91 -3.13
N ALA A 248 -27.28 14.99 -4.43
CA ALA A 248 -27.49 16.19 -5.24
C ALA A 248 -28.98 16.54 -5.34
N TYR A 249 -29.85 15.54 -5.55
CA TYR A 249 -31.30 15.72 -5.60
C TYR A 249 -31.87 16.23 -4.27
N LEU A 250 -31.46 15.62 -3.15
CA LEU A 250 -31.90 16.04 -1.81
C LEU A 250 -31.41 17.47 -1.47
N CYS A 251 -30.17 17.81 -1.82
CA CYS A 251 -29.63 19.15 -1.60
C CYS A 251 -30.41 20.21 -2.41
N GLY A 252 -30.76 19.90 -3.66
CA GLY A 252 -31.62 20.75 -4.49
C GLY A 252 -33.01 20.96 -3.89
N HIS A 253 -33.62 19.92 -3.33
CA HIS A 253 -34.92 20.02 -2.65
C HIS A 253 -34.86 20.85 -1.37
N VAL A 254 -33.84 20.65 -0.53
CA VAL A 254 -33.66 21.39 0.72
C VAL A 254 -33.32 22.86 0.46
N ALA A 255 -32.52 23.16 -0.57
CA ALA A 255 -32.27 24.53 -1.00
C ALA A 255 -33.56 25.22 -1.48
N ARG A 256 -34.40 24.51 -2.25
CA ARG A 256 -35.69 25.02 -2.72
C ARG A 256 -36.68 25.26 -1.57
N ALA A 257 -36.71 24.37 -0.58
CA ALA A 257 -37.53 24.52 0.63
C ALA A 257 -37.07 25.68 1.54
N LYS A 258 -35.75 25.96 1.61
CA LYS A 258 -35.21 27.10 2.37
C LYS A 258 -35.40 28.46 1.68
N ILE A 259 -35.40 28.50 0.35
CA ILE A 259 -35.56 29.73 -0.44
C ILE A 259 -37.05 30.11 -0.60
N MET A 260 -37.97 29.17 -0.40
CA MET A 260 -39.41 29.41 -0.40
C MET A 260 -40.13 28.78 0.80
N PRO A 261 -40.03 29.37 2.01
CA PRO A 261 -40.83 28.90 3.14
C PRO A 261 -42.33 29.20 2.97
N SER A 262 -42.74 30.08 2.05
CA SER A 262 -44.12 30.61 1.96
C SER A 262 -44.91 30.21 0.71
N LEU A 263 -44.41 29.30 -0.12
CA LEU A 263 -45.11 28.89 -1.36
C LEU A 263 -45.50 27.41 -1.40
N PHE A 264 -45.11 26.62 -0.39
CA PHE A 264 -45.47 25.20 -0.33
C PHE A 264 -46.91 24.94 0.14
N ASP A 265 -47.59 25.94 0.71
CA ASP A 265 -49.02 25.84 1.07
C ASP A 265 -49.98 26.17 -0.09
N PHE A 266 -49.49 26.56 -1.27
CA PHE A 266 -50.34 27.01 -2.38
C PHE A 266 -50.42 26.06 -3.59
N PHE A 267 -49.72 24.93 -3.56
CA PHE A 267 -49.70 23.99 -4.70
C PHE A 267 -49.88 22.53 -4.25
N LEU A 268 -50.91 22.27 -3.45
CA LEU A 268 -51.64 21.01 -3.54
C LEU A 268 -52.82 21.25 -4.49
N PRO A 269 -52.81 20.72 -5.73
CA PRO A 269 -54.09 20.51 -6.38
C PRO A 269 -54.77 19.39 -5.62
N SER A 270 -55.87 19.72 -4.95
CA SER A 270 -56.90 18.77 -4.53
C SER A 270 -57.11 17.76 -5.65
N VAL A 271 -56.60 16.54 -5.46
CA VAL A 271 -57.05 15.41 -6.24
C VAL A 271 -58.48 15.15 -5.79
N TYR A 272 -59.39 15.63 -6.62
CA TYR A 272 -60.81 15.34 -6.57
C TYR A 272 -61.02 13.83 -6.45
N VAL A 273 -61.70 13.45 -5.37
CA VAL A 273 -62.50 12.23 -5.32
C VAL A 273 -63.56 12.35 -6.41
N TYR A 274 -63.54 11.44 -7.38
CA TYR A 274 -64.71 11.07 -8.15
C TYR A 274 -64.82 9.55 -8.16
N SER A 275 -65.80 9.09 -7.39
CA SER A 275 -66.59 7.84 -7.45
C SER A 275 -65.84 6.51 -7.59
#